data_AF-A0A091QJ30-F1
#
_entry.id   AF-A0A091QJ30-F1
#
_cell.length_a   1.000
_cell.length_b   1.000
_cell.length_c   1.000
_cell.angle_alpha   90.00
_cell.angle_beta   90.00
_cell.angle_gamma   90.00
#
_symmetry.space_group_name_H-M   'P 1'
#
loop_
_entity.id
_entity.type
_entity.pdbx_description
1 polymer ?
#
loop_
_entity_poly.entity_id
_entity_poly.type
_entity_poly.pdbx_seq_one_letter_code
_entity_poly.pdbx_strand_id
1 'polypeptide(L)'
;FRMFLEAGKHVLVEYPMALSAKAAHELWEMAEQKDKVLHVEHIELLTEEYKQLKKEVAGKDLVKGTLHFTGSVLDENKTGFPAFSGIARLTWLIDLFGDLTVTSATREKQKDKNYSRMTVHLQTTNKKPLTWIEERGPGMRREKKINFCFTSGCLENFPQAPRSGVGLFMQDQNLFAKKLLGQVSKEELAAEKWRILRCLDLAEVIQQHCEQTEKICS
;
A
#
# COMPACT_ATOMS: atom_id res chain seq x y z
N PHE A 1 -9.97 -0.51 -16.55
CA PHE A 1 -11.34 -1.04 -16.35
C PHE A 1 -12.44 0.02 -16.38
N ARG A 2 -12.18 1.31 -16.70
CA ARG A 2 -13.20 2.37 -16.80
C ARG A 2 -14.43 1.96 -17.63
N MET A 3 -14.21 1.38 -18.80
CA MET A 3 -15.26 0.88 -19.70
C MET A 3 -16.30 -0.05 -19.04
N PHE A 4 -15.90 -0.83 -18.01
CA PHE A 4 -16.82 -1.73 -17.32
C PHE A 4 -17.73 -0.97 -16.36
N LEU A 5 -17.20 0.03 -15.64
CA LEU A 5 -18.01 0.94 -14.84
C LEU A 5 -18.96 1.72 -15.75
N GLU A 6 -18.48 2.25 -16.88
CA GLU A 6 -19.31 2.94 -17.89
C GLU A 6 -20.49 2.09 -18.34
N ALA A 7 -20.25 0.80 -18.60
CA ALA A 7 -21.25 -0.20 -18.96
C ALA A 7 -22.12 -0.71 -17.78
N GLY A 8 -22.04 -0.08 -16.60
CA GLY A 8 -22.86 -0.40 -15.43
C GLY A 8 -22.51 -1.72 -14.76
N LYS A 9 -21.24 -2.16 -14.84
CA LYS A 9 -20.77 -3.39 -14.18
C LYS A 9 -20.12 -3.09 -12.84
N HIS A 10 -20.27 -4.02 -11.90
CA HIS A 10 -19.41 -4.10 -10.73
C HIS A 10 -17.98 -4.47 -11.17
N VAL A 11 -16.98 -3.97 -10.47
CA VAL A 11 -15.57 -4.20 -10.82
C VAL A 11 -14.79 -4.64 -9.59
N LEU A 12 -14.02 -5.71 -9.75
CA LEU A 12 -12.91 -6.11 -8.88
C LEU A 12 -11.62 -5.92 -9.68
N VAL A 13 -10.59 -5.32 -9.08
CA VAL A 13 -9.28 -5.12 -9.70
C VAL A 13 -8.16 -5.33 -8.68
N GLU A 14 -7.01 -5.85 -9.12
CA GLU A 14 -5.80 -5.92 -8.30
C GLU A 14 -5.18 -4.53 -8.06
N TYR A 15 -4.47 -4.35 -6.94
CA TYR A 15 -3.73 -3.11 -6.72
C TYR A 15 -2.54 -2.98 -7.70
N PRO A 16 -2.14 -1.75 -8.05
CA PRO A 16 -2.90 -0.52 -7.83
C PRO A 16 -4.03 -0.39 -8.86
N MET A 17 -5.19 0.14 -8.44
CA MET A 17 -6.31 0.37 -9.35
C MET A 17 -6.03 1.42 -10.44
N ALA A 18 -5.05 2.30 -10.21
CA ALA A 18 -4.60 3.33 -11.14
C ALA A 18 -3.18 3.78 -10.81
N LEU A 19 -2.48 4.36 -11.78
CA LEU A 19 -1.12 4.91 -11.63
C LEU A 19 -1.11 6.45 -11.49
N SER A 20 -2.23 7.03 -11.04
CA SER A 20 -2.35 8.44 -10.68
C SER A 20 -3.50 8.59 -9.68
N ALA A 21 -3.39 9.49 -8.70
CA ALA A 21 -4.45 9.68 -7.73
C ALA A 21 -5.72 10.22 -8.40
N LYS A 22 -5.56 11.21 -9.30
CA LYS A 22 -6.70 11.79 -10.06
C LYS A 22 -7.56 10.71 -10.72
N ALA A 23 -6.95 9.78 -11.47
CA ALA A 23 -7.71 8.72 -12.13
C ALA A 23 -8.41 7.79 -11.13
N ALA A 24 -7.80 7.51 -9.98
CA ALA A 24 -8.42 6.70 -8.93
C ALA A 24 -9.66 7.37 -8.33
N HIS A 25 -9.58 8.67 -8.04
CA HIS A 25 -10.72 9.47 -7.57
C HIS A 25 -11.86 9.49 -8.60
N GLU A 26 -11.55 9.77 -9.88
CA GLU A 26 -12.55 9.74 -10.96
C GLU A 26 -13.24 8.38 -11.12
N LEU A 27 -12.49 7.28 -10.96
CA LEU A 27 -13.05 5.92 -11.04
C LEU A 27 -13.97 5.60 -9.86
N TRP A 28 -13.62 6.06 -8.66
CA TRP A 28 -14.48 5.92 -7.49
C TRP A 28 -15.76 6.76 -7.61
N GLU A 29 -15.64 8.01 -8.03
CA GLU A 29 -16.80 8.88 -8.28
C GLU A 29 -17.74 8.25 -9.32
N MET A 30 -17.19 7.72 -10.42
CA MET A 30 -17.98 7.04 -11.45
C MET A 30 -18.71 5.79 -10.89
N ALA A 31 -18.05 5.02 -10.03
CA ALA A 31 -18.65 3.84 -9.41
C ALA A 31 -19.83 4.24 -8.50
N GLU A 32 -19.68 5.31 -7.72
CA GLU A 32 -20.75 5.86 -6.87
C GLU A 32 -21.92 6.41 -7.69
N GLN A 33 -21.65 7.22 -8.72
CA GLN A 33 -22.67 7.77 -9.61
C GLN A 33 -23.51 6.68 -10.30
N LYS A 34 -22.93 5.51 -10.55
CA LYS A 34 -23.58 4.37 -11.22
C LYS A 34 -24.15 3.32 -10.26
N ASP A 35 -24.03 3.54 -8.96
CA ASP A 35 -24.39 2.58 -7.92
C ASP A 35 -23.78 1.19 -8.20
N LYS A 36 -22.45 1.16 -8.36
CA LYS A 36 -21.67 -0.06 -8.58
C LYS A 36 -20.57 -0.19 -7.54
N VAL A 37 -20.46 -1.39 -6.97
CA VAL A 37 -19.27 -1.83 -6.23
C VAL A 37 -18.02 -1.75 -7.10
N LEU A 38 -17.04 -0.96 -6.63
CA LEU A 38 -15.65 -0.98 -7.06
C LEU A 38 -14.80 -1.53 -5.92
N HIS A 39 -14.20 -2.70 -6.13
CA HIS A 39 -13.35 -3.38 -5.17
C HIS A 39 -11.91 -3.37 -5.69
N VAL A 40 -10.98 -2.97 -4.82
CA VAL A 40 -9.52 -3.07 -5.08
C VAL A 40 -8.97 -4.13 -4.15
N GLU A 41 -8.46 -5.21 -4.71
CA GLU A 41 -7.85 -6.30 -3.95
C GLU A 41 -6.61 -5.78 -3.22
N HIS A 42 -6.54 -6.08 -1.92
CA HIS A 42 -5.40 -5.76 -1.05
C HIS A 42 -5.07 -6.97 -0.15
N ILE A 43 -4.73 -8.11 -0.77
CA ILE A 43 -4.46 -9.39 -0.09
C ILE A 43 -3.34 -9.33 0.95
N GLU A 44 -2.46 -8.33 0.88
CA GLU A 44 -1.43 -8.11 1.89
C GLU A 44 -2.02 -7.88 3.28
N LEU A 45 -3.23 -7.30 3.37
CA LEU A 45 -3.97 -7.09 4.61
C LEU A 45 -4.64 -8.36 5.13
N LEU A 46 -4.75 -9.39 4.28
CA LEU A 46 -5.40 -10.66 4.60
C LEU A 46 -4.42 -11.73 5.06
N THR A 47 -3.11 -11.46 4.96
CA THR A 47 -2.08 -12.40 5.44
C THR A 47 -2.14 -12.57 6.95
N GLU A 48 -1.97 -13.81 7.44
CA GLU A 48 -1.98 -14.09 8.88
C GLU A 48 -0.83 -13.37 9.60
N GLU A 49 0.33 -13.23 8.94
CA GLU A 49 1.46 -12.43 9.41
C GLU A 49 1.06 -10.97 9.66
N TYR A 50 0.32 -10.36 8.72
CA TYR A 50 -0.18 -9.00 8.91
C TYR A 50 -1.22 -8.90 10.02
N LYS A 51 -2.18 -9.82 10.06
CA LYS A 51 -3.21 -9.84 11.12
C LYS A 51 -2.57 -9.92 12.51
N GLN A 52 -1.52 -10.73 12.66
CA GLN A 52 -0.80 -10.84 13.92
C GLN A 52 0.04 -9.58 14.21
N LEU A 53 0.70 -9.01 13.21
CA LEU A 53 1.39 -7.72 13.35
C LEU A 53 0.43 -6.62 13.82
N LYS A 54 -0.76 -6.51 13.21
CA LYS A 54 -1.77 -5.52 13.58
C LYS A 54 -2.21 -5.66 15.04
N LYS A 55 -2.38 -6.90 15.53
CA LYS A 55 -2.67 -7.17 16.94
C LYS A 55 -1.52 -6.76 17.86
N GLU A 56 -0.29 -7.07 17.47
CA GLU A 56 0.92 -6.76 18.26
C GLU A 56 1.19 -5.26 18.36
N VAL A 57 0.82 -4.49 17.35
CA VAL A 57 0.99 -3.02 17.30
C VAL A 57 -0.17 -2.29 17.98
N ALA A 58 -1.36 -2.89 18.05
CA ALA A 58 -2.55 -2.24 18.61
C ALA A 58 -2.32 -1.73 20.04
N GLY A 59 -2.64 -0.46 20.27
CA GLY A 59 -2.53 0.18 21.59
C GLY A 59 -1.12 0.57 22.02
N LYS A 60 -0.09 0.36 21.19
CA LYS A 60 1.29 0.79 21.50
C LYS A 60 1.60 2.17 20.92
N ASP A 61 2.34 2.97 21.68
CA ASP A 61 2.76 4.30 21.25
C ASP A 61 4.04 4.26 20.42
N LEU A 62 3.91 4.50 19.11
CA LEU A 62 5.05 4.53 18.19
C LEU A 62 6.04 5.65 18.56
N VAL A 63 7.32 5.32 18.56
CA VAL A 63 8.44 6.26 18.64
C VAL A 63 9.03 6.49 17.25
N LYS A 64 9.34 5.41 16.53
CA LYS A 64 9.83 5.44 15.14
C LYS A 64 9.63 4.08 14.48
N GLY A 65 9.65 4.02 13.14
CA GLY A 65 9.57 2.73 12.46
C GLY A 65 10.23 2.67 11.09
N THR A 66 10.55 1.46 10.65
CA THR A 66 11.03 1.17 9.29
C THR A 66 10.32 -0.07 8.75
N LEU A 67 9.87 -0.01 7.49
CA LEU A 67 9.38 -1.14 6.71
C LEU A 67 10.18 -1.20 5.40
N HIS A 68 10.96 -2.27 5.24
CA HIS A 68 11.81 -2.48 4.09
C HIS A 68 11.36 -3.72 3.32
N PHE A 69 11.06 -3.56 2.04
CA PHE A 69 10.78 -4.66 1.13
C PHE A 69 11.90 -4.79 0.09
N THR A 70 12.34 -6.03 -0.15
CA THR A 70 13.23 -6.39 -1.26
C THR A 70 12.52 -7.33 -2.24
N GLY A 71 12.89 -7.29 -3.52
CA GLY A 71 12.43 -8.27 -4.50
C GLY A 71 13.11 -8.16 -5.86
N SER A 72 12.81 -9.09 -6.75
CA SER A 72 13.32 -9.06 -8.13
C SER A 72 12.91 -7.79 -8.89
N VAL A 73 13.68 -7.47 -9.93
CA VAL A 73 13.44 -6.38 -10.87
C VAL A 73 12.01 -6.40 -11.41
N LEU A 74 11.38 -5.23 -11.50
CA LEU A 74 10.09 -5.03 -12.15
C LEU A 74 10.24 -4.13 -13.38
N ASP A 75 9.44 -4.40 -14.41
CA ASP A 75 9.31 -3.54 -15.58
C ASP A 75 8.39 -2.35 -15.25
N GLU A 76 8.99 -1.21 -14.91
CA GLU A 76 8.29 0.00 -14.52
C GLU A 76 7.33 0.52 -15.59
N ASN A 77 7.59 0.26 -16.88
CA ASN A 77 6.66 0.64 -17.95
C ASN A 77 5.33 -0.10 -17.85
N LYS A 78 5.33 -1.29 -17.23
CA LYS A 78 4.13 -2.12 -17.03
C LYS A 78 3.54 -1.95 -15.65
N THR A 79 4.39 -1.83 -14.63
CA THR A 79 3.95 -1.84 -13.22
C THR A 79 3.78 -0.43 -12.64
N GLY A 80 4.27 0.60 -13.33
CA GLY A 80 4.33 1.97 -12.83
C GLY A 80 5.43 2.20 -11.80
N PHE A 81 5.55 3.47 -11.39
CA PHE A 81 6.56 3.95 -10.45
C PHE A 81 6.57 3.12 -9.14
N PRO A 82 7.73 2.93 -8.46
CA PRO A 82 7.84 2.06 -7.29
C PRO A 82 6.84 2.34 -6.16
N ALA A 83 6.41 3.59 -5.96
CA ALA A 83 5.40 3.91 -4.96
C ALA A 83 4.01 3.32 -5.28
N PHE A 84 3.68 3.12 -6.56
CA PHE A 84 2.44 2.49 -7.02
C PHE A 84 2.57 0.96 -7.06
N SER A 85 3.64 0.42 -7.65
CA SER A 85 3.85 -1.04 -7.71
C SER A 85 4.17 -1.67 -6.35
N GLY A 86 4.70 -0.88 -5.41
CA GLY A 86 4.97 -1.25 -4.03
C GLY A 86 3.89 -0.86 -3.02
N ILE A 87 2.75 -0.32 -3.47
CA ILE A 87 1.77 0.38 -2.61
C ILE A 87 1.26 -0.45 -1.42
N ALA A 88 1.26 -1.78 -1.53
CA ALA A 88 0.93 -2.69 -0.43
C ALA A 88 1.70 -2.40 0.88
N ARG A 89 2.97 -1.98 0.81
CA ARG A 89 3.76 -1.60 2.01
C ARG A 89 3.27 -0.28 2.60
N LEU A 90 2.92 0.69 1.76
CA LEU A 90 2.30 1.93 2.22
C LEU A 90 0.92 1.68 2.83
N THR A 91 0.13 0.78 2.25
CA THR A 91 -1.17 0.34 2.79
C THR A 91 -1.03 -0.26 4.18
N TRP A 92 -0.01 -1.07 4.44
CA TRP A 92 0.31 -1.54 5.79
C TRP A 92 0.61 -0.40 6.75
N LEU A 93 1.45 0.56 6.36
CA LEU A 93 1.81 1.67 7.25
C LEU A 93 0.60 2.55 7.59
N ILE A 94 -0.29 2.83 6.62
CA ILE A 94 -1.52 3.58 6.88
C ILE A 94 -2.49 2.79 7.76
N ASP A 95 -2.68 1.50 7.50
CA ASP A 95 -3.63 0.68 8.28
C ASP A 95 -3.12 0.40 9.72
N LEU A 96 -1.80 0.43 9.95
CA LEU A 96 -1.21 0.29 11.29
C LEU A 96 -1.13 1.62 12.07
N PHE A 97 -0.77 2.72 11.39
CA PHE A 97 -0.38 3.97 12.06
C PHE A 97 -1.24 5.18 11.71
N GLY A 98 -2.30 4.99 10.92
CA GLY A 98 -3.22 6.05 10.50
C GLY A 98 -2.66 6.90 9.37
N ASP A 99 -3.18 8.11 9.23
CA ASP A 99 -2.76 9.02 8.17
C ASP A 99 -1.29 9.45 8.32
N LEU A 100 -0.61 9.57 7.19
CA LEU A 100 0.82 9.85 7.07
C LEU A 100 1.06 11.07 6.18
N THR A 101 2.14 11.79 6.45
CA THR A 101 2.66 12.86 5.59
C THR A 101 4.02 12.46 5.05
N VAL A 102 4.28 12.66 3.76
CA VAL A 102 5.60 12.48 3.15
C VAL A 102 6.46 13.69 3.51
N THR A 103 7.60 13.47 4.17
CA THR A 103 8.55 14.53 4.50
C THR A 103 9.67 14.62 3.48
N SER A 104 10.08 13.48 2.91
CA SER A 104 10.98 13.41 1.76
C SER A 104 10.91 12.04 1.10
N ALA A 105 11.33 11.96 -0.16
CA ALA A 105 11.54 10.70 -0.85
C ALA A 105 12.70 10.81 -1.82
N THR A 106 13.53 9.78 -1.88
CA THR A 106 14.66 9.69 -2.80
C THR A 106 14.62 8.37 -3.56
N ARG A 107 15.20 8.40 -4.76
CA ARG A 107 15.32 7.22 -5.61
C ARG A 107 16.74 7.08 -6.13
N GLU A 108 17.32 5.92 -5.86
CA GLU A 108 18.60 5.49 -6.41
C GLU A 108 18.33 4.52 -7.56
N LYS A 109 18.96 4.74 -8.72
CA LYS A 109 18.88 3.85 -9.89
C LYS A 109 20.28 3.55 -10.39
N GLN A 110 20.60 2.27 -10.56
CA GLN A 110 21.80 1.81 -11.25
C GLN A 110 21.35 0.99 -12.46
N LYS A 111 21.20 1.66 -13.62
CA LYS A 111 20.62 1.06 -14.84
C LYS A 111 21.45 -0.11 -15.34
N ASP A 112 22.76 0.01 -15.28
CA ASP A 112 23.77 -1.02 -15.59
C ASP A 112 23.60 -2.28 -14.73
N LYS A 113 23.11 -2.15 -13.50
CA LYS A 113 22.89 -3.28 -12.59
C LYS A 113 21.43 -3.72 -12.47
N ASN A 114 20.52 -3.12 -13.24
CA ASN A 114 19.06 -3.29 -13.09
C ASN A 114 18.60 -3.16 -11.62
N TYR A 115 19.20 -2.23 -10.88
CA TYR A 115 18.95 -2.02 -9.47
C TYR A 115 18.22 -0.71 -9.24
N SER A 116 17.27 -0.72 -8.32
CA SER A 116 16.62 0.49 -7.83
C SER A 116 16.28 0.41 -6.35
N ARG A 117 16.43 1.52 -5.64
CA ARG A 117 16.02 1.69 -4.26
C ARG A 117 15.25 2.99 -4.11
N MET A 118 14.03 2.90 -3.61
CA MET A 118 13.24 4.06 -3.20
C MET A 118 13.24 4.11 -1.67
N THR A 119 13.63 5.25 -1.10
CA THR A 119 13.58 5.50 0.34
C THR A 119 12.63 6.66 0.58
N VAL A 120 11.60 6.44 1.41
CA VAL A 120 10.57 7.42 1.71
C VAL A 120 10.56 7.67 3.21
N HIS A 121 10.63 8.93 3.59
CA HIS A 121 10.44 9.38 4.96
C HIS A 121 9.01 9.90 5.12
N LEU A 122 8.33 9.33 6.10
CA LEU A 122 6.94 9.56 6.43
C LEU A 122 6.84 10.03 7.88
N GLN A 123 5.76 10.73 8.19
CA GLN A 123 5.47 11.17 9.54
C GLN A 123 4.00 10.94 9.87
N THR A 124 3.72 10.37 11.05
CA THR A 124 2.35 10.24 11.56
C THR A 124 1.76 11.59 11.96
N THR A 125 0.45 11.65 12.19
CA THR A 125 -0.24 12.84 12.75
C THR A 125 0.40 13.32 14.07
N ASN A 126 0.83 12.37 14.92
CA ASN A 126 1.53 12.62 16.18
C ASN A 126 3.05 12.84 16.02
N LYS A 127 3.49 13.20 14.81
CA LYS A 127 4.86 13.58 14.48
C LYS A 127 5.91 12.47 14.65
N LYS A 128 5.49 11.20 14.66
CA LYS A 128 6.40 10.06 14.80
C LYS A 128 6.96 9.66 13.41
N PRO A 129 8.28 9.52 13.26
CA PRO A 129 8.90 9.22 11.96
C PRO A 129 8.73 7.75 11.57
N LEU A 130 8.43 7.52 10.30
CA LEU A 130 8.41 6.22 9.65
C LEU A 130 9.31 6.27 8.41
N THR A 131 9.97 5.17 8.09
CA THR A 131 10.75 5.01 6.85
C THR A 131 10.22 3.82 6.07
N TRP A 132 9.90 4.03 4.80
CA TRP A 132 9.54 2.98 3.87
C TRP A 132 10.63 2.83 2.82
N ILE A 133 11.08 1.60 2.58
CA ILE A 133 12.10 1.28 1.57
C ILE A 133 11.55 0.22 0.63
N GLU A 134 11.54 0.51 -0.68
CA GLU A 134 11.35 -0.49 -1.75
C GLU A 134 12.67 -0.66 -2.49
N GLU A 135 13.25 -1.84 -2.38
CA GLU A 135 14.51 -2.20 -3.02
C GLU A 135 14.31 -3.34 -4.00
N ARG A 136 14.83 -3.18 -5.21
CA ARG A 136 14.65 -4.12 -6.31
C ARG A 136 15.98 -4.34 -7.02
N GLY A 137 16.30 -5.60 -7.32
CA GLY A 137 17.53 -5.93 -8.04
C GLY A 137 17.57 -7.40 -8.50
N PRO A 138 18.51 -7.75 -9.40
CA PRO A 138 18.67 -9.13 -9.86
C PRO A 138 18.96 -10.09 -8.69
N GLY A 139 18.25 -11.23 -8.65
CA GLY A 139 18.47 -12.27 -7.64
C GLY A 139 17.95 -11.96 -6.23
N MET A 140 17.40 -10.76 -5.98
CA MET A 140 16.82 -10.41 -4.68
C MET A 140 15.55 -11.22 -4.41
N ARG A 141 15.52 -11.93 -3.28
CA ARG A 141 14.33 -12.66 -2.83
C ARG A 141 13.27 -11.66 -2.38
N ARG A 142 12.00 -12.08 -2.45
CA ARG A 142 10.90 -11.32 -1.85
C ARG A 142 11.00 -11.43 -0.34
N GLU A 143 11.41 -10.36 0.32
CA GLU A 143 11.55 -10.31 1.78
C GLU A 143 11.00 -9.00 2.32
N LYS A 144 10.39 -9.05 3.50
CA LYS A 144 9.98 -7.88 4.29
C LYS A 144 10.80 -7.87 5.56
N LYS A 145 11.27 -6.69 5.96
CA LYS A 145 11.91 -6.44 7.26
C LYS A 145 11.23 -5.28 7.93
N ILE A 146 11.00 -5.40 9.24
CA ILE A 146 10.42 -4.34 10.06
C ILE A 146 11.36 -3.99 11.18
N ASN A 147 11.31 -2.72 11.60
CA ASN A 147 11.81 -2.30 12.89
C ASN A 147 10.87 -1.20 13.38
N PHE A 148 9.91 -1.56 14.23
CA PHE A 148 8.96 -0.62 14.83
C PHE A 148 9.26 -0.48 16.31
N CYS A 149 9.73 0.70 16.71
CA CYS A 149 10.04 1.00 18.10
C CYS A 149 8.89 1.78 18.73
N PHE A 150 8.42 1.26 19.86
CA PHE A 150 7.40 1.83 20.71
C PHE A 150 8.01 2.27 22.04
N THR A 151 7.24 3.02 22.84
CA THR A 151 7.63 3.35 24.23
C THR A 151 7.89 2.11 25.08
N SER A 152 7.23 0.99 24.76
CA SER A 152 7.33 -0.29 25.45
C SER A 152 8.37 -1.26 24.87
N GLY A 153 9.17 -0.85 23.89
CA GLY A 153 10.18 -1.69 23.22
C GLY A 153 10.04 -1.75 21.69
N CYS A 154 10.93 -2.48 21.03
CA CYS A 154 10.96 -2.57 19.56
C CYS A 154 10.55 -3.96 19.04
N LEU A 155 9.83 -3.96 17.91
CA LEU A 155 9.46 -5.13 17.14
C LEU A 155 10.32 -5.19 15.86
N GLU A 156 11.27 -6.12 15.83
CA GLU A 156 12.28 -6.24 14.76
C GLU A 156 12.04 -7.44 13.84
N ASN A 157 11.13 -8.33 14.22
CA ASN A 157 10.77 -9.52 13.46
C ASN A 157 9.25 -9.62 13.36
N PHE A 158 8.79 -10.25 12.28
CA PHE A 158 7.37 -10.58 12.15
C PHE A 158 6.95 -11.57 13.23
N PRO A 159 5.80 -11.35 13.87
CA PRO A 159 5.28 -12.30 14.84
C PRO A 159 4.92 -13.61 14.13
N GLN A 160 5.07 -14.73 14.83
CA GLN A 160 4.65 -16.02 14.30
C GLN A 160 3.13 -16.01 14.06
N ALA A 161 2.74 -16.45 12.88
CA ALA A 161 1.35 -16.47 12.46
C ALA A 161 0.89 -17.90 12.14
N PRO A 162 -0.34 -18.26 12.51
CA PRO A 162 -0.90 -19.56 12.13
C PRO A 162 -1.08 -19.64 10.61
N ARG A 163 -1.24 -20.86 10.10
CA ARG A 163 -1.64 -21.06 8.70
C ARG A 163 -3.15 -20.78 8.59
N SER A 164 -3.53 -20.03 7.55
CA SER A 164 -4.95 -19.84 7.23
C SER A 164 -5.51 -21.07 6.54
N GLY A 165 -6.75 -21.46 6.86
CA GLY A 165 -7.46 -22.55 6.20
C GLY A 165 -8.02 -22.17 4.82
N VAL A 166 -8.03 -20.88 4.48
CA VAL A 166 -8.58 -20.34 3.22
C VAL A 166 -7.48 -19.54 2.50
N GLY A 167 -7.32 -19.75 1.19
CA GLY A 167 -6.35 -19.00 0.38
C GLY A 167 -6.67 -17.50 0.31
N LEU A 168 -5.64 -16.65 0.20
CA LEU A 168 -5.78 -15.19 0.28
C LEU A 168 -6.74 -14.62 -0.77
N PHE A 169 -6.62 -15.06 -2.02
CA PHE A 169 -7.51 -14.65 -3.11
C PHE A 169 -8.97 -15.06 -2.87
N MET A 170 -9.21 -16.22 -2.26
CA MET A 170 -10.56 -16.64 -1.88
C MET A 170 -11.10 -15.80 -0.72
N GLN A 171 -10.25 -15.42 0.25
CA GLN A 171 -10.65 -14.48 1.30
C GLN A 171 -11.05 -13.13 0.70
N ASP A 172 -10.28 -12.61 -0.25
CA ASP A 172 -10.57 -11.35 -0.94
C ASP A 172 -11.86 -11.43 -1.78
N GLN A 173 -12.01 -12.50 -2.57
CA GLN A 173 -13.23 -12.76 -3.34
C GLN A 173 -14.48 -12.82 -2.45
N ASN A 174 -14.37 -13.41 -1.25
CA ASN A 174 -15.46 -13.42 -0.28
C ASN A 174 -15.79 -12.01 0.23
N LEU A 175 -14.80 -11.13 0.41
CA LEU A 175 -15.04 -9.72 0.76
C LEU A 175 -15.77 -9.01 -0.38
N PHE A 176 -15.37 -9.23 -1.63
CA PHE A 176 -16.09 -8.69 -2.79
C PHE A 176 -17.54 -9.19 -2.85
N ALA A 177 -17.78 -10.49 -2.65
CA ALA A 177 -19.13 -11.04 -2.60
C ALA A 177 -20.00 -10.41 -1.51
N LYS A 178 -19.45 -10.18 -0.31
CA LYS A 178 -20.16 -9.47 0.77
C LYS A 178 -20.58 -8.06 0.38
N LYS A 179 -19.73 -7.32 -0.35
CA LYS A 179 -20.08 -5.98 -0.87
C LYS A 179 -21.24 -6.05 -1.86
N LEU A 180 -21.24 -7.02 -2.77
CA LEU A 180 -22.33 -7.24 -3.73
C LEU A 180 -23.66 -7.58 -3.05
N LEU A 181 -23.60 -8.30 -1.92
CA LEU A 181 -24.76 -8.68 -1.12
C LEU A 181 -25.23 -7.58 -0.14
N GLY A 182 -24.57 -6.40 -0.12
CA GLY A 182 -24.89 -5.33 0.84
C GLY A 182 -24.59 -5.70 2.29
N GLN A 183 -23.69 -6.65 2.53
CA GLN A 183 -23.35 -7.18 3.86
C GLN A 183 -22.16 -6.46 4.53
N VAL A 184 -21.71 -5.35 3.96
CA VAL A 184 -20.63 -4.50 4.49
C VAL A 184 -21.25 -3.16 4.87
N SER A 185 -20.94 -2.67 6.07
CA SER A 185 -21.48 -1.38 6.54
C SER A 185 -20.96 -0.21 5.71
N LYS A 186 -21.69 0.91 5.75
CA LYS A 186 -21.26 2.14 5.04
C LYS A 186 -19.96 2.68 5.63
N GLU A 187 -19.78 2.54 6.93
CA GLU A 187 -18.60 2.96 7.67
C GLU A 187 -17.37 2.15 7.25
N GLU A 188 -17.50 0.83 7.11
CA GLU A 188 -16.42 -0.03 6.61
C GLU A 188 -16.05 0.29 5.16
N LEU A 189 -17.04 0.51 4.28
CA LEU A 189 -16.82 0.91 2.90
C LEU A 189 -16.12 2.28 2.79
N ALA A 190 -16.54 3.24 3.62
CA ALA A 190 -15.94 4.57 3.65
C ALA A 190 -14.49 4.54 4.16
N ALA A 191 -14.21 3.77 5.22
CA ALA A 191 -12.86 3.61 5.77
C ALA A 191 -11.92 2.92 4.76
N GLU A 192 -12.41 1.91 4.05
CA GLU A 192 -11.66 1.24 2.98
C GLU A 192 -11.37 2.19 1.81
N LYS A 193 -12.39 2.89 1.29
CA LYS A 193 -12.24 3.88 0.22
C LYS A 193 -11.21 4.95 0.60
N TRP A 194 -11.33 5.50 1.81
CA TRP A 194 -10.39 6.51 2.32
C TRP A 194 -8.96 5.98 2.32
N ARG A 195 -8.72 4.77 2.86
CA ARG A 195 -7.37 4.18 2.91
C ARG A 195 -6.79 4.01 1.52
N ILE A 196 -7.56 3.47 0.58
CA ILE A 196 -7.11 3.21 -0.81
C ILE A 196 -6.73 4.51 -1.50
N LEU A 197 -7.64 5.50 -1.51
CA LEU A 197 -7.40 6.78 -2.16
C LEU A 197 -6.24 7.51 -1.50
N ARG A 198 -6.13 7.48 -0.17
CA ARG A 198 -5.03 8.10 0.55
C ARG A 198 -3.68 7.49 0.22
N CYS A 199 -3.59 6.17 0.07
CA CYS A 199 -2.36 5.52 -0.38
C CYS A 199 -1.94 6.01 -1.78
N LEU A 200 -2.90 6.20 -2.69
CA LEU A 200 -2.64 6.64 -4.06
C LEU A 200 -2.24 8.12 -4.12
N ASP A 201 -2.88 8.97 -3.31
CA ASP A 201 -2.47 10.38 -3.14
C ASP A 201 -1.01 10.46 -2.67
N LEU A 202 -0.65 9.68 -1.66
CA LEU A 202 0.72 9.63 -1.14
C LEU A 202 1.71 9.04 -2.14
N ALA A 203 1.32 8.02 -2.91
CA ALA A 203 2.18 7.45 -3.96
C ALA A 203 2.54 8.50 -5.02
N GLU A 204 1.59 9.35 -5.42
CA GLU A 204 1.83 10.45 -6.36
C GLU A 204 2.75 11.53 -5.75
N VAL A 205 2.55 11.91 -4.49
CA VAL A 205 3.45 12.84 -3.78
C VAL A 205 4.88 12.28 -3.70
N ILE A 206 5.04 10.99 -3.40
CA ILE A 206 6.35 10.33 -3.34
C ILE A 206 7.05 10.38 -4.69
N GLN A 207 6.32 10.09 -5.78
CA GLN A 207 6.86 10.16 -7.13
C GLN A 207 7.37 11.58 -7.44
N GLN A 208 6.58 12.61 -7.14
CA GLN A 208 6.97 14.01 -7.34
C GLN A 208 8.25 14.38 -6.56
N HIS A 209 8.37 13.97 -5.30
CA HIS A 209 9.58 14.20 -4.50
C HIS A 209 10.83 13.55 -5.12
N CYS A 210 10.70 12.32 -5.62
CA CYS A 210 11.82 11.61 -6.24
C CYS A 210 12.25 12.30 -7.54
N GLU A 211 11.29 12.68 -8.39
CA GLU A 211 11.56 13.33 -9.68
C GLU A 211 12.11 14.77 -9.52
N GLN A 212 11.68 15.51 -8.50
CA GLN A 212 12.25 16.83 -8.17
C GLN A 212 13.71 16.71 -7.69
N THR A 213 14.00 15.70 -6.87
CA THR A 213 15.36 15.45 -6.38
C THR A 213 16.30 15.07 -7.52
N GLU A 214 15.86 14.22 -8.46
CA GLU A 214 16.63 13.86 -9.66
C GLU A 214 16.98 15.11 -10.51
N LYS A 215 16.08 16.10 -10.61
CA LYS A 215 16.33 17.37 -11.33
C LYS A 215 17.33 18.30 -10.64
N ILE A 216 17.43 18.27 -9.32
CA ILE A 216 18.38 19.10 -8.56
C ILE A 216 19.79 18.51 -8.63
N CYS A 217 19.90 17.18 -8.75
CA CYS A 217 21.17 16.46 -8.78
C CYS A 217 21.69 16.15 -10.19
N SER A 218 21.01 16.61 -11.26
CA SER A 218 21.45 16.49 -12.66
C SER A 218 22.00 17.82 -13.20
#